data_AF-A0A9D2FBP2-F1
#
_entry.id   AF-A0A9D2FBP2-F1
#
_cell.length_a   1.000
_cell.length_b   1.000
_cell.length_c   1.000
_cell.angle_alpha   90.00
_cell.angle_beta   90.00
_cell.angle_gamma   90.00
#
_symmetry.space_group_name_H-M   'P 1'
#
loop_
_entity.id
_entity.type
_entity.pdbx_description
1 polymer ?
#
loop_
_entity_poly.entity_id
_entity_poly.type
_entity_poly.pdbx_seq_one_letter_code
_entity_poly.pdbx_strand_id
1 'polypeptide(L)' 'MSQNLKQQIVDEIDSRIQRLDAHRNDQIVISGNQYDELNQVLSKVINTPLRDELDSLKKFICKL' A
#
# COMPACT_ATOMS: atom_id res chain seq x y z
N MET A 1 28.22 -3.04 3.32
CA MET A 1 27.24 -2.13 3.98
C MET A 1 26.14 -1.66 3.04
N SER A 2 26.43 -1.18 1.82
CA SER A 2 25.41 -0.71 0.86
C SER A 2 24.35 -1.76 0.48
N GLN A 3 24.76 -3.01 0.27
CA GLN A 3 23.85 -4.10 -0.11
C GLN A 3 22.83 -4.42 0.99
N ASN A 4 23.22 -4.25 2.26
CA ASN A 4 22.33 -4.45 3.40
C ASN A 4 21.32 -3.30 3.54
N LEU A 5 21.75 -2.05 3.31
CA LEU A 5 20.85 -0.90 3.30
C LEU A 5 19.82 -0.98 2.15
N LYS A 6 20.25 -1.34 0.95
CA LYS A 6 19.34 -1.55 -0.19
C LYS A 6 18.27 -2.59 0.15
N GLN A 7 18.67 -3.72 0.72
CA GLN A 7 17.73 -4.76 1.12
C GLN A 7 16.74 -4.27 2.18
N GLN A 8 17.21 -3.56 3.21
CA GLN A 8 16.33 -2.98 4.24
C GLN A 8 15.28 -2.03 3.65
N ILE A 9 15.65 -1.20 2.66
CA ILE A 9 14.70 -0.30 2.00
C ILE A 9 13.66 -1.10 1.20
N VAL A 10 14.10 -2.13 0.45
CA VAL A 10 13.19 -2.99 -0.31
C VAL A 10 12.22 -3.73 0.62
N ASP A 11 12.71 -4.27 1.73
CA ASP A 11 11.90 -5.01 2.71
C ASP A 11 10.83 -4.10 3.34
N GLU A 12 11.17 -2.85 3.66
CA GLU A 12 10.20 -1.88 4.18
C GLU A 12 9.16 -1.49 3.13
N ILE A 13 9.54 -1.35 1.85
CA ILE A 13 8.58 -1.09 0.77
C ILE A 13 7.64 -2.28 0.59
N ASP A 14 8.15 -3.52 0.63
CA ASP A 14 7.33 -4.73 0.57
C ASP A 14 6.36 -4.83 1.75
N SER A 15 6.83 -4.52 2.96
CA SER A 15 6.00 -4.45 4.17
C SER A 15 4.85 -3.43 4.01
N ARG A 16 5.10 -2.28 3.38
CA ARG A 16 4.06 -1.28 3.07
C ARG A 16 3.06 -1.78 2.04
N ILE A 17 3.54 -2.40 0.95
CA ILE A 17 2.68 -2.99 -0.08
C ILE A 17 1.78 -4.08 0.53
N GLN A 18 2.30 -4.92 1.42
CA GLN A 18 1.49 -5.94 2.10
C GLN A 18 0.38 -5.34 2.97
N ARG A 19 0.65 -4.25 3.71
CA ARG A 19 -0.38 -3.53 4.48
C ARG A 19 -1.47 -2.97 3.57
N LEU A 20 -1.08 -2.38 2.45
CA LEU A 20 -2.01 -1.89 1.43
C LEU A 20 -2.85 -3.04 0.83
N ASP A 21 -2.24 -4.17 0.51
CA ASP A 21 -2.95 -5.35 -0.02
C ASP A 21 -3.94 -5.95 1.00
N ALA A 22 -3.62 -5.90 2.31
CA ALA A 22 -4.57 -6.26 3.36
C ALA A 22 -5.79 -5.33 3.34
N HIS A 23 -5.56 -4.01 3.32
CA HIS A 23 -6.64 -3.01 3.29
C HIS A 23 -7.53 -3.06 2.04
N ARG A 24 -6.99 -3.53 0.91
CA ARG A 24 -7.79 -3.73 -0.31
C ARG A 24 -8.90 -4.76 -0.09
N ASN A 25 -8.62 -5.79 0.70
CA ASN A 25 -9.49 -6.93 0.92
C ASN A 25 -10.42 -6.76 2.12
N ASP A 26 -10.24 -5.72 2.93
CA ASP A 26 -11.14 -5.39 4.05
C ASP A 26 -12.58 -5.27 3.54
N GLN A 27 -13.54 -5.95 4.18
CA GLN A 27 -14.95 -5.85 3.77
C GLN A 27 -15.48 -4.45 4.07
N ILE A 28 -16.35 -3.94 3.19
CA ILE A 28 -17.07 -2.68 3.48
C ILE A 28 -18.14 -3.03 4.51
N VAL A 29 -18.05 -2.40 5.68
CA VAL A 29 -19.03 -2.47 6.75
C VAL A 29 -20.15 -1.49 6.44
N ILE A 30 -21.38 -1.99 6.30
CA ILE A 30 -22.58 -1.17 6.18
C ILE A 30 -22.93 -0.67 7.57
N SER A 31 -22.59 0.58 7.87
CA SER A 31 -22.80 1.18 9.20
C SER A 31 -24.12 1.95 9.31
N GLY A 32 -24.78 2.23 8.18
CA GLY A 32 -25.93 3.13 8.11
C GLY A 32 -25.53 4.62 8.14
N ASN A 33 -24.23 4.92 8.31
CA ASN A 33 -23.66 6.24 8.13
C ASN A 33 -23.00 6.32 6.74
N GLN A 34 -23.62 7.10 5.85
CA GLN A 34 -23.17 7.27 4.47
C GLN A 34 -21.75 7.84 4.36
N TYR A 35 -21.30 8.65 5.33
CA TYR A 35 -19.93 9.18 5.32
C TYR A 35 -18.91 8.09 5.66
N ASP A 36 -19.23 7.19 6.59
CA ASP A 36 -18.33 6.08 6.96
C ASP A 36 -18.22 5.07 5.80
N GLU A 37 -19.33 4.79 5.13
CA GLU A 37 -19.37 3.94 3.93
C GLU A 37 -18.58 4.58 2.77
N LEU A 38 -18.75 5.89 2.55
CA LEU A 38 -17.97 6.63 1.56
C LEU A 38 -16.47 6.59 1.87
N ASN A 39 -16.08 6.82 3.13
CA ASN A 39 -14.68 6.81 3.54
C ASN A 39 -14.03 5.43 3.32
N GLN A 40 -14.76 4.35 3.58
CA GLN A 40 -14.28 2.98 3.30
C GLN A 40 -14.05 2.76 1.80
N VAL A 41 -14.98 3.21 0.94
CA VAL A 41 -14.82 3.13 -0.52
C VAL A 41 -13.64 3.99 -0.98
N LEU A 42 -13.55 5.23 -0.50
CA LEU A 42 -12.49 6.17 -0.88
C LEU A 42 -11.10 5.63 -0.52
N SER A 43 -10.97 5.04 0.67
CA SER A 43 -9.73 4.40 1.13
C SER A 43 -9.27 3.30 0.16
N LYS A 44 -10.19 2.46 -0.32
CA LYS A 44 -9.87 1.42 -1.31
C LYS A 44 -9.47 1.98 -2.68
N VAL A 45 -10.11 3.06 -3.12
CA VAL A 45 -9.77 3.73 -4.38
C VAL A 45 -8.37 4.33 -4.30
N ILE A 46 -8.04 5.02 -3.20
CA ILE A 46 -6.73 5.66 -2.97
C ILE A 46 -5.61 4.62 -2.78
N ASN A 47 -5.94 3.44 -2.25
CA ASN A 47 -5.00 2.35 -2.05
C ASN A 47 -4.31 1.90 -3.37
N THR A 48 -5.06 1.86 -4.48
CA THR A 48 -4.55 1.39 -5.77
C THR A 48 -3.38 2.24 -6.30
N PRO A 49 -3.50 3.58 -6.48
CA PRO A 49 -2.38 4.39 -6.93
C PRO A 49 -1.22 4.43 -5.93
N LEU A 50 -1.48 4.41 -4.61
CA LEU A 50 -0.41 4.35 -3.60
C LEU A 50 0.44 3.08 -3.72
N ARG A 51 -0.23 1.95 -3.98
CA ARG A 51 0.44 0.67 -4.20
C ARG A 51 1.32 0.70 -5.44
N ASP A 52 0.81 1.27 -6.53
CA ASP A 52 1.54 1.37 -7.81
C ASP A 52 2.77 2.27 -7.68
N GLU A 53 2.67 3.39 -6.94
CA GLU A 53 3.81 4.26 -6.64
C GLU A 53 4.88 3.55 -5.81
N LEU A 54 4.49 2.77 -4.79
CA LEU A 54 5.45 1.98 -4.00
C LEU A 54 6.12 0.88 -4.83
N ASP A 55 5.38 0.21 -5.72
CA ASP A 55 5.95 -0.79 -6.63
C ASP A 55 6.93 -0.15 -7.63
N SER A 56 6.61 1.05 -8.15
CA SER A 56 7.51 1.85 -8.99
C SER A 56 8.81 2.21 -8.25
N LEU A 57 8.70 2.68 -7.00
CA LEU A 57 9.87 2.99 -6.15
C LEU A 57 10.73 1.75 -5.89
N LYS A 58 10.12 0.61 -5.56
CA LYS A 58 10.83 -0.67 -5.39
C LYS A 58 11.60 -1.03 -6.66
N LYS A 59 10.96 -0.96 -7.82
CA LYS A 59 11.58 -1.25 -9.13
C LYS A 59 12.77 -0.32 -9.42
N PHE A 60 12.68 0.95 -9.06
CA PHE A 60 13.80 1.89 -9.19
C PHE A 60 14.97 1.49 -8.29
N ILE A 61 14.73 1.25 -7.01
CA ILE A 61 15.78 0.87 -6.04
C ILE A 61 16.44 -0.45 -6.44
N CYS A 62 15.68 -1.44 -6.91
CA CYS A 62 16.23 -2.71 -7.38
C CYS A 62 17.21 -2.55 -8.55
N LYS A 63 17.07 -1.50 -9.36
CA LYS A 63 17.97 -1.19 -10.49
C LYS A 63 19.25 -0.44 -10.10
N LEU A 64 19.32 0.13 -8.88
CA LEU A 64 20.52 0.79 -8.33
C LEU A 64 21.56 -0.23 -7.85
#